data_AF-A0A957BYK4-F1
#
_entry.id   AF-A0A957BYK4-F1
#
_cell.length_a   1.000
_cell.length_b   1.000
_cell.length_c   1.000
_cell.angle_alpha   90.00
_cell.angle_beta   90.00
_cell.angle_gamma   90.00
#
_symmetry.space_group_name_H-M   'P 1'
#
loop_
_entity.id
_entity.type
_entity.pdbx_description
1 polymer ?
#
loop_
_entity_poly.entity_id
_entity_poly.type
_entity_poly.pdbx_seq_one_letter_code
_entity_poly.pdbx_strand_id
1 'polypeptide(L)'
;MAQNSSPQSKPQAAKPKRGNRFAPNLQTREVIAAYIFLAPFLILFSIFVVRAVIVAVQMSFFDWHILRPVRPFIGFDNYIEIFNDDVWWIALRNTFIFTVITVTGTTIIALGSAVAVTQPIRGQGCFRVLLYMPSLFSVGAVGLIWVWLLNTQFGIINYGLSFLG
;
A
#
# COMPACT_ATOMS: atom_id res chain seq x y z
N MET A 1 64.91 10.12 54.28
CA MET A 1 65.72 11.17 53.62
C MET A 1 64.76 12.22 53.09
N ALA A 2 64.91 13.45 53.57
CA ALA A 2 64.16 14.63 53.14
C ALA A 2 64.77 15.23 51.85
N GLN A 3 64.07 16.25 51.31
CA GLN A 3 64.41 17.15 50.18
C GLN A 3 63.98 16.63 48.79
N ASN A 4 63.45 17.42 47.86
CA ASN A 4 63.23 18.86 47.82
C ASN A 4 62.17 19.18 46.74
N SER A 5 61.43 20.25 47.01
CA SER A 5 60.72 21.15 46.09
C SER A 5 61.04 21.08 44.59
N SER A 6 59.99 20.98 43.79
CA SER A 6 59.92 21.53 42.43
C SER A 6 58.57 22.24 42.23
N PRO A 7 58.52 23.38 41.52
CA PRO A 7 57.41 24.32 41.60
C PRO A 7 56.20 23.84 40.79
N GLN A 8 55.01 23.95 41.38
CA GLN A 8 53.73 23.76 40.68
C GLN A 8 53.56 24.81 39.58
N SER A 9 53.85 24.45 38.32
CA SER A 9 53.41 25.22 37.17
C SER A 9 51.93 24.92 36.93
N LYS A 10 51.08 25.88 37.30
CA LYS A 10 49.64 25.88 36.99
C LYS A 10 49.44 25.50 35.51
N PRO A 11 48.55 24.56 35.17
CA PRO A 11 48.15 24.37 33.79
C PRO A 11 47.50 25.68 33.33
N GLN A 12 48.17 26.41 32.43
CA GLN A 12 47.55 27.53 31.73
C GLN A 12 46.32 26.99 31.00
N ALA A 13 45.14 27.41 31.46
CA ALA A 13 43.87 27.06 30.85
C ALA A 13 43.92 27.47 29.37
N ALA A 14 43.92 26.46 28.49
CA ALA A 14 43.80 26.66 27.06
C ALA A 14 42.48 27.40 26.80
N LYS A 15 42.58 28.63 26.26
CA LYS A 15 41.42 29.42 25.86
C LYS A 15 40.53 28.57 24.94
N PRO A 16 39.21 28.47 25.20
CA PRO A 16 38.33 27.72 24.31
C PRO A 16 38.39 28.37 22.93
N LYS A 17 38.75 27.58 21.91
CA LYS A 17 38.63 27.99 20.50
C LYS A 17 37.19 28.44 20.29
N ARG A 18 37.02 29.73 19.99
CA ARG A 18 35.74 30.39 19.78
C ARG A 18 35.08 29.74 18.56
N GLY A 19 34.23 28.74 18.79
CA GLY A 19 33.51 28.05 17.73
C GLY A 19 32.61 29.04 17.00
N ASN A 20 32.73 29.07 15.67
CA ASN A 20 31.88 29.86 14.78
C ASN A 20 30.41 29.64 15.14
N ARG A 21 29.72 30.71 15.57
CA ARG A 21 28.27 30.72 15.89
C ARG A 21 27.37 30.68 14.65
N PHE A 22 27.90 30.23 13.51
CA PHE A 22 27.22 30.16 12.21
C PHE A 22 27.12 28.72 11.69
N ALA A 23 27.05 27.73 12.57
CA ALA A 23 26.58 26.41 12.15
C ALA A 23 25.04 26.47 12.12
N PRO A 24 24.39 26.40 10.94
CA PRO A 24 22.94 26.27 10.88
C PRO A 24 22.53 25.03 11.68
N ASN A 25 21.47 25.16 12.46
CA ASN A 25 21.00 24.13 13.40
C ASN A 25 20.91 22.77 12.67
N LEU A 26 21.61 21.75 13.16
CA LEU A 26 21.71 20.43 12.49
C LEU A 26 20.34 19.86 12.14
N GLN A 27 19.36 20.09 13.02
CA GLN A 27 17.95 19.75 12.83
C GLN A 27 17.34 20.38 11.57
N THR A 28 17.65 21.64 11.25
CA THR A 28 17.15 22.32 10.05
C THR A 28 17.74 21.71 8.77
N ARG A 29 19.01 21.29 8.80
CA ARG A 29 19.66 20.64 7.65
C ARG A 29 19.07 19.26 7.39
N GLU A 30 18.79 18.49 8.43
CA GLU A 30 18.14 17.18 8.34
C GLU A 30 16.72 17.29 7.77
N VAL A 31 15.94 18.27 8.24
CA VAL A 31 14.57 18.52 7.74
C VAL A 31 14.60 18.93 6.26
N ILE A 32 15.49 19.83 5.85
CA ILE A 32 15.62 20.25 4.45
C ILE A 32 16.04 19.06 3.57
N ALA A 33 17.00 18.26 4.02
CA ALA A 33 17.41 17.07 3.29
C ALA A 33 16.25 16.08 3.12
N ALA A 34 15.49 15.82 4.19
CA ALA A 34 14.30 14.96 4.13
C ALA A 34 13.27 15.47 3.12
N TYR A 35 12.98 16.78 3.09
CA TYR A 35 12.07 17.36 2.11
C TYR A 35 12.58 17.27 0.67
N ILE A 36 13.89 17.43 0.44
CA ILE A 36 14.48 17.28 -0.90
C ILE A 36 14.34 15.85 -1.42
N PHE A 37 14.56 14.85 -0.56
CA PHE A 37 14.36 13.44 -0.94
C PHE A 37 12.88 13.08 -1.13
N LEU A 38 11.99 13.72 -0.37
CA LEU A 38 10.54 13.51 -0.46
C LEU A 38 9.92 14.26 -1.66
N ALA A 39 10.49 15.40 -2.06
CA ALA A 39 9.99 16.27 -3.12
C ALA A 39 9.70 15.55 -4.45
N PRO A 40 10.59 14.72 -5.04
CA PRO A 40 10.30 14.07 -6.32
C PRO A 40 9.08 13.15 -6.23
N PHE A 41 8.93 12.41 -5.12
CA PHE A 41 7.74 11.59 -4.88
C PHE A 41 6.48 12.46 -4.77
N LEU A 42 6.50 13.51 -3.95
CA LEU A 42 5.34 14.39 -3.75
C LEU A 42 4.92 15.11 -5.03
N ILE A 43 5.88 15.56 -5.84
CA ILE A 43 5.61 16.21 -7.12
C ILE A 43 4.89 15.23 -8.04
N LEU A 44 5.43 14.02 -8.23
CA LEU A 44 4.80 13.00 -9.08
C LEU A 44 3.42 12.59 -8.54
N PHE A 45 3.32 12.32 -7.24
CA PHE A 45 2.05 11.98 -6.58
C PHE A 45 1.01 13.09 -6.78
N SER A 46 1.39 14.36 -6.64
CA SER A 46 0.48 15.48 -6.82
C SER A 46 0.01 15.63 -8.27
N ILE A 47 0.92 15.50 -9.24
CA ILE A 47 0.62 15.66 -10.66
C ILE A 47 -0.26 14.53 -11.18
N PHE A 48 0.01 13.29 -10.77
CA PHE A 48 -0.67 12.12 -11.30
C PHE A 48 -1.88 11.70 -10.48
N VAL A 49 -1.77 11.67 -9.15
CA VAL A 49 -2.85 11.17 -8.28
C VAL A 49 -3.76 12.31 -7.85
N VAL A 50 -3.20 13.34 -7.19
CA VAL A 50 -4.03 14.42 -6.60
C VAL A 50 -4.79 15.16 -7.70
N ARG A 51 -4.12 15.51 -8.80
CA ARG A 51 -4.78 16.12 -9.95
C ARG A 51 -5.87 15.24 -10.56
N ALA A 52 -5.64 13.93 -10.72
CA ALA A 52 -6.65 13.02 -11.26
C ALA A 52 -7.88 12.93 -10.36
N VAL A 53 -7.69 12.89 -9.04
CA VAL A 53 -8.78 12.93 -8.07
C VAL A 53 -9.55 14.24 -8.15
N ILE A 54 -8.86 15.38 -8.19
CA ILE A 54 -9.52 16.69 -8.33
C ILE A 54 -10.36 16.73 -9.60
N VAL A 55 -9.83 16.27 -10.73
CA VAL A 55 -10.55 16.22 -12.00
C VAL A 55 -11.76 15.28 -11.93
N ALA A 56 -11.61 14.09 -11.32
CA ALA A 56 -12.72 13.15 -11.16
C ALA A 56 -13.84 13.72 -10.27
N VAL A 57 -13.47 14.39 -9.17
CA VAL A 57 -14.42 15.07 -8.28
C VAL A 57 -15.07 16.25 -9.00
N GLN A 58 -14.35 17.00 -9.82
CA GLN A 58 -14.97 18.03 -10.64
C GLN A 58 -15.96 17.41 -11.62
N MET A 59 -15.57 16.36 -12.36
CA MET A 59 -16.42 15.67 -13.33
C MET A 59 -17.72 15.14 -12.71
N SER A 60 -17.72 14.70 -11.45
CA SER A 60 -18.93 14.18 -10.81
C SER A 60 -20.02 15.23 -10.57
N PHE A 61 -19.71 16.53 -10.69
CA PHE A 61 -20.73 17.60 -10.64
C PHE A 61 -21.27 18.02 -12.01
N PHE A 62 -20.77 17.44 -13.10
CA PHE A 62 -21.21 17.73 -14.47
C PHE A 62 -21.85 16.50 -15.08
N ASP A 63 -22.74 16.71 -16.06
CA ASP A 63 -23.22 15.64 -16.94
C ASP A 63 -22.10 15.30 -17.94
N TRP A 64 -21.15 14.48 -17.50
CA TRP A 64 -19.95 14.18 -18.26
C TRP A 64 -20.13 12.98 -19.19
N HIS A 65 -20.41 13.26 -20.46
CA HIS A 65 -20.47 12.25 -21.51
C HIS A 65 -19.29 12.39 -22.48
N ILE A 66 -18.64 11.26 -22.83
CA ILE A 66 -17.55 11.23 -23.81
C ILE A 66 -18.01 11.69 -25.20
N LEU A 67 -19.26 11.39 -25.56
CA LEU A 67 -19.83 11.64 -26.88
C LEU A 67 -20.55 12.99 -27.01
N ARG A 68 -20.82 13.69 -25.89
CA ARG A 68 -21.53 14.98 -25.92
C ARG A 68 -20.53 16.14 -25.80
N PRO A 69 -20.59 17.14 -26.69
CA PRO A 69 -19.71 18.30 -26.64
C PRO A 69 -20.05 19.27 -25.50
N VAL A 70 -21.32 19.30 -25.08
CA VAL A 70 -21.79 20.14 -23.96
C VAL A 70 -21.77 19.32 -22.68
N ARG A 71 -21.21 19.91 -21.62
CA ARG A 71 -21.08 19.31 -20.28
C ARG A 71 -21.74 20.24 -19.26
N PRO A 72 -23.08 20.19 -19.11
CA PRO A 72 -23.77 21.08 -18.20
C PRO A 72 -23.38 20.75 -16.75
N PHE A 73 -23.27 21.80 -15.92
CA PHE A 73 -23.12 21.63 -14.47
C PHE A 73 -24.47 21.25 -13.89
N ILE A 74 -24.54 20.07 -13.27
CA ILE A 74 -25.76 19.49 -12.68
C ILE A 74 -25.68 19.38 -11.16
N GLY A 75 -24.62 19.91 -10.54
CA GLY A 75 -24.46 19.91 -9.10
C GLY A 75 -24.46 18.49 -8.52
N PHE A 76 -25.42 18.17 -7.65
CA PHE A 76 -25.46 16.89 -6.94
C PHE A 76 -26.38 15.85 -7.58
N ASP A 77 -26.97 16.12 -8.73
CA ASP A 77 -27.98 15.24 -9.34
C ASP A 77 -27.45 13.81 -9.59
N ASN A 78 -26.18 13.67 -10.03
CA ASN A 78 -25.52 12.38 -10.20
C ASN A 78 -25.52 11.54 -8.91
N TYR A 79 -25.37 12.17 -7.74
CA TYR A 79 -25.38 11.46 -6.47
C TYR A 79 -26.79 11.01 -6.09
N ILE A 80 -27.79 11.87 -6.29
CA ILE A 80 -29.20 11.55 -6.03
C ILE A 80 -29.64 10.38 -6.92
N GLU A 81 -29.28 10.39 -8.20
CA GLU A 81 -29.55 9.31 -9.14
C GLU A 81 -28.99 7.98 -8.65
N ILE A 82 -27.71 7.96 -8.26
CA ILE A 82 -27.02 6.77 -7.76
C ILE A 82 -27.69 6.20 -6.49
N PHE A 83 -28.14 7.05 -5.57
CA PHE A 83 -28.79 6.57 -4.34
C PHE A 83 -30.18 5.96 -4.58
N ASN A 84 -30.83 6.28 -5.70
CA ASN A 84 -32.11 5.70 -6.11
C ASN A 84 -31.96 4.50 -7.07
N ASP A 85 -30.73 4.14 -7.44
CA ASP A 85 -30.45 3.02 -8.33
C ASP A 85 -30.28 1.70 -7.53
N ASP A 86 -31.21 0.76 -7.74
CA ASP A 86 -31.16 -0.57 -7.13
C ASP A 86 -29.88 -1.33 -7.51
N VAL A 87 -29.35 -1.14 -8.73
CA VAL A 87 -28.12 -1.80 -9.19
C VAL A 87 -26.92 -1.30 -8.38
N TRP A 88 -26.90 -0.02 -8.01
CA TRP A 88 -25.83 0.53 -7.17
C TRP A 88 -25.83 -0.10 -5.78
N TRP A 89 -27.01 -0.27 -5.16
CA TRP A 89 -27.12 -0.93 -3.85
C TRP A 89 -26.74 -2.41 -3.91
N ILE A 90 -27.12 -3.12 -4.97
CA ILE A 90 -26.70 -4.51 -5.19
C ILE A 90 -25.18 -4.58 -5.35
N ALA A 91 -24.58 -3.71 -6.16
CA ALA A 91 -23.14 -3.64 -6.34
C ALA A 91 -22.42 -3.37 -5.01
N LEU A 92 -22.88 -2.38 -4.24
CA LEU A 92 -22.31 -2.02 -2.94
C LEU A 92 -22.40 -3.19 -1.95
N ARG A 93 -23.55 -3.86 -1.87
CA ARG A 93 -23.73 -5.05 -1.03
C ARG A 93 -22.80 -6.19 -1.45
N ASN A 94 -22.69 -6.45 -2.74
CA ASN A 94 -21.81 -7.49 -3.27
C ASN A 94 -20.34 -7.19 -2.97
N THR A 95 -19.89 -5.95 -3.18
CA THR A 95 -18.53 -5.51 -2.82
C THR A 95 -18.29 -5.64 -1.33
N PHE A 96 -19.24 -5.23 -0.48
CA PHE A 96 -19.09 -5.34 0.97
C PHE A 96 -18.97 -6.81 1.41
N ILE A 97 -19.87 -7.68 0.96
CA ILE A 97 -19.84 -9.12 1.27
C ILE A 97 -18.53 -9.74 0.75
N PHE A 98 -18.13 -9.43 -0.48
CA PHE A 98 -16.88 -9.90 -1.07
C PHE A 98 -15.67 -9.47 -0.24
N THR A 99 -15.58 -8.20 0.16
CA THR A 99 -14.49 -7.68 0.98
C THR A 99 -14.46 -8.35 2.35
N VAL A 100 -15.60 -8.48 3.04
CA VAL A 100 -15.64 -9.13 4.36
C VAL A 100 -15.20 -10.58 4.29
N ILE A 101 -15.73 -11.35 3.34
CA ILE A 101 -15.38 -12.76 3.15
C ILE A 101 -13.91 -12.90 2.78
N THR A 102 -13.42 -12.10 1.82
CA THR A 102 -12.05 -12.20 1.32
C THR A 102 -11.05 -11.77 2.38
N VAL A 103 -11.23 -10.61 3.02
CA VAL A 103 -10.30 -10.11 4.04
C VAL A 103 -10.28 -11.03 5.25
N THR A 104 -11.45 -11.46 5.74
CA THR A 104 -11.51 -12.38 6.89
C THR A 104 -10.91 -13.73 6.56
N GLY A 105 -11.31 -14.33 5.42
CA GLY A 105 -10.81 -15.63 4.98
C GLY A 105 -9.30 -15.63 4.74
N THR A 106 -8.79 -14.62 4.03
CA THR A 106 -7.34 -14.49 3.78
C THR A 106 -6.56 -14.25 5.08
N THR A 107 -7.11 -13.48 6.03
CA THR A 107 -6.47 -13.25 7.33
C THR A 107 -6.40 -14.55 8.15
N ILE A 108 -7.49 -15.32 8.21
CA ILE A 108 -7.53 -16.60 8.93
C ILE A 108 -6.53 -17.59 8.32
N ILE A 109 -6.53 -17.71 6.99
CA ILE A 109 -5.60 -18.61 6.28
C ILE A 109 -4.16 -18.14 6.49
N ALA A 110 -3.87 -16.85 6.32
CA ALA A 110 -2.53 -16.30 6.50
C ALA A 110 -2.01 -16.51 7.93
N LEU A 111 -2.86 -16.29 8.94
CA LEU A 111 -2.51 -16.53 10.33
C LEU A 111 -2.30 -18.03 10.62
N GLY A 112 -3.17 -18.90 10.11
CA GLY A 112 -3.04 -20.34 10.23
C GLY A 112 -1.74 -20.85 9.58
N SER A 113 -1.44 -20.37 8.38
CA SER A 113 -0.19 -20.63 7.68
C SER A 113 1.03 -20.11 8.43
N ALA A 114 0.97 -18.90 9.02
CA ALA A 114 2.06 -18.34 9.80
C ALA A 114 2.37 -19.20 11.05
N VAL A 115 1.33 -19.65 11.77
CA VAL A 115 1.50 -20.56 12.92
C VAL A 115 2.10 -21.89 12.47
N ALA A 116 1.60 -22.48 11.38
CA ALA A 116 2.12 -23.74 10.85
C ALA A 116 3.60 -23.64 10.46
N VAL A 117 4.01 -22.56 9.78
CA VAL A 117 5.42 -22.31 9.39
C VAL A 117 6.35 -22.10 10.59
N THR A 118 5.83 -21.56 11.69
CA THR A 118 6.63 -21.18 12.87
C THR A 118 7.02 -22.40 13.71
N GLN A 119 6.24 -23.47 13.68
CA GLN A 119 6.58 -24.71 14.39
C GLN A 119 7.79 -25.40 13.74
N PRO A 120 8.68 -26.07 14.51
CA PRO A 120 9.86 -26.76 13.99
C PRO A 120 9.49 -28.07 13.25
N ILE A 121 8.74 -27.96 12.16
CA ILE A 121 8.39 -29.06 11.26
C ILE A 121 9.56 -29.39 10.33
N ARG A 122 9.81 -30.68 10.10
CA ARG A 122 10.74 -31.12 9.04
C ARG A 122 10.17 -30.72 7.68
N GLY A 123 10.91 -29.91 6.90
CA GLY A 123 10.49 -29.47 5.57
C GLY A 123 9.92 -28.05 5.46
N GLN A 124 10.12 -27.17 6.47
CA GLN A 124 9.66 -25.77 6.46
C GLN A 124 9.95 -25.00 5.17
N GLY A 125 11.10 -25.24 4.53
CA GLY A 125 11.48 -24.57 3.28
C GLY A 125 10.50 -24.88 2.13
N CYS A 126 10.14 -26.14 1.94
CA CYS A 126 9.19 -26.56 0.90
C CYS A 126 7.79 -25.99 1.17
N PHE A 127 7.34 -26.01 2.42
CA PHE A 127 6.05 -25.46 2.81
C PHE A 127 5.97 -23.94 2.57
N ARG A 128 7.02 -23.18 2.89
CA ARG A 128 7.09 -21.74 2.55
C ARG A 128 7.01 -21.53 1.04
N VAL A 129 7.78 -22.27 0.24
CA VAL A 129 7.77 -22.12 -1.22
C VAL A 129 6.39 -22.37 -1.79
N LEU A 130 5.71 -23.45 -1.40
CA LEU A 130 4.36 -23.77 -1.86
C LEU A 130 3.32 -22.72 -1.47
N LEU A 131 3.43 -22.15 -0.27
CA LEU A 131 2.51 -21.09 0.19
C LEU A 131 2.73 -19.75 -0.53
N TYR A 132 3.98 -19.42 -0.86
CA TYR A 132 4.30 -18.15 -1.54
C TYR A 132 4.18 -18.23 -3.06
N MET A 133 4.35 -19.42 -3.67
CA MET A 133 4.28 -19.62 -5.12
C MET A 133 3.02 -19.01 -5.78
N PRO A 134 1.79 -19.12 -5.20
CA PRO A 134 0.59 -18.58 -5.82
C PRO A 134 0.62 -17.05 -5.98
N SER A 135 1.29 -16.35 -5.06
CA SER A 135 1.38 -14.87 -5.08
C SER A 135 2.21 -14.33 -6.25
N LEU A 136 3.00 -15.19 -6.90
CA LEU A 136 3.80 -14.84 -8.07
C LEU A 136 2.98 -14.78 -9.36
N PHE A 137 1.80 -15.40 -9.39
CA PHE A 137 0.92 -15.35 -10.56
C PHE A 137 0.16 -14.03 -10.62
N SER A 138 0.09 -13.44 -11.82
CA SER A 138 -0.78 -12.29 -12.07
C SER A 138 -2.25 -12.66 -11.86
N VAL A 139 -3.04 -11.74 -11.32
CA VAL A 139 -4.50 -11.88 -11.16
C VAL A 139 -5.16 -12.31 -12.47
N GLY A 140 -4.70 -11.80 -13.61
CA GLY A 140 -5.20 -12.19 -14.93
C GLY A 140 -4.91 -13.65 -15.28
N ALA A 141 -3.73 -14.16 -14.95
CA ALA A 141 -3.36 -15.55 -15.19
C ALA A 141 -4.18 -16.52 -14.34
N VAL A 142 -4.37 -16.18 -13.05
CA VAL A 142 -5.23 -16.93 -12.13
C VAL A 142 -6.68 -16.96 -12.64
N GLY A 143 -7.19 -15.83 -13.15
CA GLY A 143 -8.51 -15.75 -13.76
C GLY A 143 -8.67 -16.69 -14.97
N LEU A 144 -7.68 -16.72 -15.87
CA LEU A 144 -7.69 -17.64 -17.01
C LEU A 144 -7.68 -19.10 -16.56
N ILE A 145 -6.86 -19.45 -15.56
CA ILE A 145 -6.85 -20.81 -15.00
C ILE A 145 -8.25 -21.20 -14.51
N TRP A 146 -8.94 -20.31 -13.78
CA TRP A 146 -10.32 -20.57 -13.33
C TRP A 146 -11.30 -20.76 -14.49
N VAL A 147 -11.21 -19.95 -15.54
CA VAL A 147 -12.07 -20.10 -16.75
C VAL A 147 -11.84 -21.46 -17.42
N TRP A 148 -10.58 -21.89 -17.53
CA TRP A 148 -10.24 -23.20 -18.09
C TRP A 148 -10.70 -24.35 -17.19
N LEU A 149 -10.49 -24.23 -15.89
CA LEU A 149 -10.82 -25.24 -14.88
C LEU A 149 -12.35 -25.46 -14.79
N LEU A 150 -13.12 -24.37 -14.89
CA LEU A 150 -14.59 -24.34 -14.88
C LEU A 150 -15.21 -24.46 -16.28
N ASN A 151 -14.41 -24.73 -17.31
CA ASN A 151 -14.92 -24.87 -18.68
C ASN A 151 -15.88 -26.06 -18.79
N THR A 152 -17.02 -25.88 -19.45
CA THR A 152 -18.09 -26.89 -19.51
C THR A 152 -17.78 -28.08 -20.43
N GLN A 153 -16.83 -27.95 -21.36
CA GLN A 153 -16.50 -29.02 -22.31
C GLN A 153 -15.29 -29.86 -21.88
N PHE A 154 -14.26 -29.25 -21.30
CA PHE A 154 -13.01 -29.93 -20.91
C PHE A 154 -12.51 -29.55 -19.51
N GLY A 155 -13.32 -28.85 -18.72
CA GLY A 155 -12.94 -28.42 -17.37
C GLY A 155 -12.85 -29.59 -16.41
N ILE A 156 -11.71 -29.69 -15.73
CA ILE A 156 -11.42 -30.75 -14.74
C ILE A 156 -12.44 -30.73 -13.60
N ILE A 157 -12.92 -29.55 -13.20
CA ILE A 157 -13.97 -29.44 -12.17
C ILE A 157 -15.29 -30.00 -12.67
N ASN A 158 -15.73 -29.63 -13.88
CA ASN A 158 -17.02 -30.11 -14.40
C ASN A 158 -17.00 -31.61 -14.69
N TYR A 159 -15.85 -32.15 -15.12
CA TYR A 159 -15.65 -33.60 -15.22
C TYR A 159 -15.67 -34.29 -13.85
N GLY A 160 -15.16 -33.64 -12.80
CA GLY A 160 -15.29 -34.15 -11.43
C GLY A 160 -16.73 -34.11 -10.90
N LEU A 161 -17.48 -33.04 -11.22
CA LEU A 161 -18.89 -32.92 -10.84
C LEU A 161 -19.78 -33.92 -11.60
N SER A 162 -19.49 -34.28 -12.85
CA SER A 162 -20.26 -35.31 -13.57
C SER A 162 -20.16 -36.70 -12.94
N PHE A 163 -19.16 -36.93 -12.08
CA PHE A 163 -19.04 -38.14 -11.26
C PHE A 163 -19.94 -38.10 -10.00
N LEU A 164 -20.36 -36.90 -9.58
CA LEU A 164 -21.22 -36.66 -8.42
C LEU A 164 -22.70 -36.45 -8.80
N GLY A 165 -23.02 -36.30 -10.10
CA GLY A 165 -24.38 -36.17 -10.64
C GLY A 165 -24.53 -35.05 -11.64
#